data_AF-A0A1I2M5A7-F1
#
_entry.id   AF-A0A1I2M5A7-F1
#
_cell.length_a   1.000
_cell.length_b   1.000
_cell.length_c   1.000
_cell.angle_alpha   90.00
_cell.angle_beta   90.00
_cell.angle_gamma   90.00
#
_symmetry.space_group_name_H-M   'P 1'
#
loop_
_entity.id
_entity.type
_entity.pdbx_description
1 polymer ?
#
loop_
_entity_poly.entity_id
_entity_poly.type
_entity_poly.pdbx_seq_one_letter_code
_entity_poly.pdbx_strand_id
1 'polypeptide(L)'
;MRKNKRLVTALAAATVVSVGAAVAVVMTAQSAQAAFEAPVAMEQTSDWKKTGWRSEREQTRCPVDTLVVGVKIDPVEGLQLGENHVKCASPAVAEERGVVVRPTGTPTKSVWIDEGDPEPVTFDCGDAAMIATTHLGTYTKGETQYRCATLQAESAVLGTAAHIVVTSSEWSDWIDAAHWNDGTLQTSFEYVCPAGSAMAGREHAHTGYGKVRFLCNTWEVRARS
;
A
#
# COMPACT_ATOMS: atom_id res chain seq x y z
N MET A 1 -41.49 45.93 83.05
CA MET A 1 -41.43 47.05 82.07
C MET A 1 -40.73 46.56 80.82
N ARG A 2 -41.37 46.71 79.63
CA ARG A 2 -40.81 46.82 78.25
C ARG A 2 -39.87 45.67 77.78
N LYS A 3 -40.06 44.99 76.65
CA LYS A 3 -40.85 45.22 75.42
C LYS A 3 -41.01 43.90 74.64
N ASN A 4 -42.18 43.77 74.00
CA ASN A 4 -42.53 42.85 72.92
C ASN A 4 -41.63 42.96 71.67
N LYS A 5 -41.52 41.84 70.92
CA LYS A 5 -41.86 41.67 69.48
C LYS A 5 -41.42 40.23 69.05
N ARG A 6 -42.34 39.26 68.87
CA ARG A 6 -43.14 38.95 67.66
C ARG A 6 -42.29 38.72 66.38
N LEU A 7 -42.27 37.50 65.86
CA LEU A 7 -42.82 37.01 64.55
C LEU A 7 -42.10 35.69 64.16
N VAL A 8 -42.83 34.57 64.01
CA VAL A 8 -43.38 33.97 62.76
C VAL A 8 -42.34 33.14 61.99
N THR A 9 -42.39 31.81 62.12
CA THR A 9 -43.04 30.80 61.25
C THR A 9 -42.19 30.44 60.02
N ALA A 10 -41.78 29.16 59.93
CA ALA A 10 -41.91 28.36 58.71
C ALA A 10 -41.56 26.89 58.98
N LEU A 11 -42.55 26.03 58.77
CA LEU A 11 -42.41 24.59 58.51
C LEU A 11 -41.52 24.35 57.28
N ALA A 12 -40.73 23.30 57.31
CA ALA A 12 -40.58 22.41 56.16
C ALA A 12 -40.24 21.00 56.65
N ALA A 13 -41.23 20.11 56.49
CA ALA A 13 -41.08 18.68 56.60
C ALA A 13 -40.38 18.14 55.34
N ALA A 14 -39.50 17.14 55.51
CA ALA A 14 -39.27 16.13 54.49
C ALA A 14 -38.65 14.87 55.12
N THR A 15 -39.51 13.87 55.22
CA THR A 15 -39.31 12.44 55.47
C THR A 15 -38.40 11.74 54.44
N VAL A 16 -37.60 10.78 54.92
CA VAL A 16 -37.38 9.38 54.45
C VAL A 16 -36.98 9.22 52.96
N VAL A 17 -35.93 8.49 52.58
CA VAL A 17 -35.91 7.03 52.40
C VAL A 17 -34.46 6.60 52.16
N SER A 18 -34.01 5.61 52.92
CA SER A 18 -32.84 4.77 52.63
C SER A 18 -33.12 3.89 51.41
N VAL A 19 -32.42 4.10 50.30
CA VAL A 19 -32.37 3.16 49.18
C VAL A 19 -30.94 2.67 49.04
N GLY A 20 -30.75 1.37 49.28
CA GLY A 20 -29.51 0.67 48.98
C GLY A 20 -29.25 0.72 47.48
N ALA A 21 -28.15 1.36 47.10
CA ALA A 21 -27.64 1.26 45.74
C ALA A 21 -26.81 -0.03 45.65
N ALA A 22 -27.45 -1.10 45.16
CA ALA A 22 -26.73 -2.17 44.52
C ALA A 22 -26.03 -1.57 43.30
N VAL A 23 -24.72 -1.35 43.40
CA VAL A 23 -23.88 -0.99 42.27
C VAL A 23 -23.80 -2.21 41.37
N ALA A 24 -24.75 -2.31 40.43
CA ALA A 24 -24.63 -3.20 39.30
C ALA A 24 -23.49 -2.67 38.43
N VAL A 25 -22.29 -3.22 38.64
CA VAL A 25 -21.16 -3.06 37.72
C VAL A 25 -21.58 -3.76 36.43
N VAL A 26 -22.16 -2.99 35.51
CA VAL A 26 -22.31 -3.43 34.12
C VAL A 26 -20.90 -3.47 33.55
N MET A 27 -20.23 -4.61 33.71
CA MET A 27 -19.06 -4.94 32.92
C MET A 27 -19.56 -5.11 31.48
N THR A 28 -19.58 -4.03 30.71
CA THR A 28 -19.58 -4.13 29.25
C THR A 28 -18.25 -4.77 28.88
N ALA A 29 -18.24 -6.10 28.79
CA ALA A 29 -17.26 -6.83 28.03
C ALA A 29 -17.44 -6.38 26.58
N GLN A 30 -16.78 -5.27 26.21
CA GLN A 30 -16.41 -5.03 24.83
C GLN A 30 -15.49 -6.19 24.48
N SER A 31 -16.07 -7.22 23.87
CA SER A 31 -15.30 -8.24 23.19
C SER A 31 -14.46 -7.50 22.17
N ALA A 32 -13.19 -7.29 22.48
CA ALA A 32 -12.20 -6.91 21.50
C ALA A 32 -12.22 -8.04 20.47
N GLN A 33 -12.96 -7.81 19.38
CA GLN A 33 -12.85 -8.63 18.18
C GLN A 33 -11.41 -8.45 17.76
N ALA A 34 -10.60 -9.47 18.02
CA ALA A 34 -9.23 -9.49 17.52
C ALA A 34 -9.35 -9.30 16.01
N ALA A 35 -8.82 -8.18 15.50
CA ALA A 35 -8.66 -8.00 14.08
C ALA A 35 -7.85 -9.21 13.59
N PHE A 36 -8.45 -10.03 12.73
CA PHE A 36 -7.73 -11.12 12.11
C PHE A 36 -6.88 -10.49 11.01
N GLU A 37 -5.56 -10.61 11.15
CA GLU A 37 -4.59 -10.31 10.12
C GLU A 37 -4.32 -11.60 9.35
N ALA A 38 -4.87 -11.72 8.15
CA ALA A 38 -4.62 -12.86 7.27
C ALA A 38 -3.71 -12.44 6.11
N PRO A 39 -2.67 -13.22 5.76
CA PRO A 39 -1.90 -12.97 4.55
C PRO A 39 -2.80 -13.12 3.32
N VAL A 40 -2.69 -12.18 2.39
CA VAL A 40 -3.36 -12.23 1.09
C VAL A 40 -2.44 -12.99 0.13
N ALA A 41 -2.94 -14.09 -0.41
CA ALA A 41 -2.20 -14.87 -1.40
C ALA A 41 -2.14 -14.09 -2.73
N MET A 42 -1.09 -14.28 -3.52
CA MET A 42 -1.00 -13.69 -4.86
C MET A 42 -1.20 -14.77 -5.91
N GLU A 43 -2.32 -14.70 -6.64
CA GLU A 43 -2.56 -15.53 -7.81
C GLU A 43 -1.73 -15.01 -8.97
N GLN A 44 -0.60 -15.66 -9.23
CA GLN A 44 0.28 -15.29 -10.32
C GLN A 44 -0.39 -15.55 -11.66
N THR A 45 -0.49 -14.51 -12.49
CA THR A 45 -0.75 -14.71 -13.92
C THR A 45 0.54 -15.26 -14.50
N SER A 46 0.50 -16.44 -15.11
CA SER A 46 1.69 -17.29 -15.32
C SER A 46 2.82 -16.69 -16.18
N ASP A 47 2.60 -15.54 -16.82
CA ASP A 47 3.45 -15.06 -17.92
C ASP A 47 4.06 -13.68 -17.65
N TRP A 48 5.35 -13.57 -17.97
CA TRP A 48 6.07 -12.31 -18.07
C TRP A 48 5.58 -11.51 -19.27
N LYS A 49 5.01 -10.33 -19.03
CA LYS A 49 4.50 -9.46 -20.10
C LYS A 49 5.56 -8.50 -20.57
N LYS A 50 5.88 -8.55 -21.87
CA LYS A 50 6.70 -7.54 -22.55
C LYS A 50 6.06 -6.16 -22.41
N THR A 51 6.83 -5.18 -21.96
CA THR A 51 6.38 -3.79 -21.76
C THR A 51 7.09 -2.80 -22.67
N GLY A 52 7.80 -3.31 -23.69
CA GLY A 52 8.40 -2.53 -24.76
C GLY A 52 9.89 -2.24 -24.62
N TRP A 53 10.41 -1.49 -25.59
CA TRP A 53 11.79 -1.01 -25.73
C TRP A 53 11.98 0.40 -25.12
N ARG A 54 13.20 0.94 -25.08
CA ARG A 54 13.51 2.29 -24.53
C ARG A 54 12.51 3.41 -24.89
N SER A 55 12.03 3.45 -26.14
CA SER A 55 11.04 4.42 -26.64
C SER A 55 9.57 4.01 -26.42
N GLU A 56 9.33 2.76 -26.03
CA GLU A 56 8.02 2.16 -25.79
C GLU A 56 7.79 1.78 -24.31
N ARG A 57 8.79 1.99 -23.43
CA ARG A 57 8.67 2.03 -21.94
C ARG A 57 7.70 3.12 -21.46
N GLU A 58 6.89 3.65 -22.36
CA GLU A 58 5.97 4.72 -22.14
C GLU A 58 5.04 4.32 -21.01
N GLN A 59 4.54 3.08 -20.95
CA GLN A 59 3.71 2.63 -19.83
C GLN A 59 3.88 1.14 -19.56
N THR A 60 4.72 0.80 -18.59
CA THR A 60 4.69 -0.52 -17.96
C THR A 60 3.50 -0.55 -17.00
N ARG A 61 2.42 -1.23 -17.35
CA ARG A 61 1.22 -1.32 -16.51
C ARG A 61 0.67 -2.74 -16.47
N CYS A 62 0.44 -3.22 -15.25
CA CYS A 62 -0.31 -4.44 -15.02
C CYS A 62 -1.81 -4.22 -15.31
N PRO A 63 -2.55 -5.25 -15.78
CA PRO A 63 -4.01 -5.16 -15.93
C PRO A 63 -4.71 -4.56 -14.71
N VAL A 64 -5.91 -4.01 -14.93
CA VAL A 64 -6.78 -3.59 -13.83
C VAL A 64 -6.94 -4.77 -12.85
N ASP A 65 -6.91 -4.47 -11.56
CA ASP A 65 -6.96 -5.44 -10.45
C ASP A 65 -5.72 -6.32 -10.23
N THR A 66 -4.61 -6.03 -10.92
CA THR A 66 -3.35 -6.75 -10.71
C THR A 66 -2.21 -5.84 -10.24
N LEU A 67 -1.17 -6.47 -9.73
CA LEU A 67 -0.02 -5.89 -9.08
C LEU A 67 1.28 -6.32 -9.72
N VAL A 68 2.27 -5.42 -9.75
CA VAL A 68 3.63 -5.80 -10.14
C VAL A 68 4.21 -6.70 -9.05
N VAL A 69 4.55 -7.92 -9.41
CA VAL A 69 5.22 -8.90 -8.55
C VAL A 69 6.57 -9.33 -9.10
N GLY A 70 7.00 -8.75 -10.22
CA GLY A 70 8.32 -9.05 -10.73
C GLY A 70 8.71 -8.16 -11.90
N VAL A 71 10.01 -8.04 -12.10
CA VAL A 71 10.63 -7.36 -13.23
C VAL A 71 11.67 -8.28 -13.86
N LYS A 72 11.73 -8.27 -15.18
CA LYS A 72 12.72 -9.01 -15.95
C LYS A 72 13.25 -8.12 -17.07
N ILE A 73 14.55 -8.17 -17.29
CA ILE A 73 15.25 -7.42 -18.32
C ILE A 73 16.00 -8.44 -19.16
N ASP A 74 15.58 -8.58 -20.41
CA ASP A 74 16.25 -9.46 -21.37
C ASP A 74 17.18 -8.63 -22.26
N PRO A 75 18.49 -8.91 -22.29
CA PRO A 75 19.43 -8.15 -23.09
C PRO A 75 19.14 -8.38 -24.57
N VAL A 76 19.32 -7.34 -25.38
CA VAL A 76 19.09 -7.42 -26.81
C VAL A 76 20.34 -6.98 -27.53
N GLU A 77 20.86 -7.87 -28.37
CA GLU A 77 22.11 -7.66 -29.08
C GLU A 77 22.08 -6.37 -29.90
N GLY A 78 23.13 -5.56 -29.76
CA GLY A 78 23.25 -4.28 -30.45
C GLY A 78 22.45 -3.12 -29.83
N LEU A 79 21.70 -3.34 -28.75
CA LEU A 79 21.04 -2.30 -27.99
C LEU A 79 21.76 -2.05 -26.66
N GLN A 80 21.87 -0.78 -26.26
CA GLN A 80 22.45 -0.38 -24.98
C GLN A 80 21.57 -0.74 -23.76
N LEU A 81 20.31 -1.14 -23.97
CA LEU A 81 19.36 -1.47 -22.91
C LEU A 81 18.52 -2.69 -23.33
N GLY A 82 18.25 -3.57 -22.38
CA GLY A 82 17.42 -4.75 -22.58
C GLY A 82 15.92 -4.47 -22.70
N GLU A 83 15.19 -5.45 -23.21
CA GLU A 83 13.73 -5.53 -23.25
C GLU A 83 13.17 -5.70 -21.84
N ASN A 84 12.16 -4.90 -21.47
CA ASN A 84 11.59 -4.93 -20.13
C ASN A 84 10.31 -5.76 -20.09
N HIS A 85 10.24 -6.64 -19.11
CA HIS A 85 9.08 -7.45 -18.81
C HIS A 85 8.63 -7.22 -17.37
N VAL A 86 7.32 -7.28 -17.16
CA VAL A 86 6.74 -7.33 -15.81
C VAL A 86 5.94 -8.58 -15.61
N LYS A 87 5.97 -9.07 -14.38
CA LYS A 87 5.09 -10.12 -13.92
C LYS A 87 3.99 -9.49 -13.08
N CYS A 88 2.75 -9.84 -13.39
CA CYS A 88 1.57 -9.33 -12.71
C CYS A 88 0.88 -10.45 -11.95
N ALA A 89 0.35 -10.15 -10.77
CA ALA A 89 -0.47 -11.10 -10.02
C ALA A 89 -1.71 -10.41 -9.45
N SER A 90 -2.79 -11.16 -9.34
CA SER A 90 -4.01 -10.73 -8.66
C SER A 90 -3.93 -11.13 -7.19
N PRO A 91 -4.23 -10.23 -6.26
CA PRO A 91 -4.35 -10.63 -4.86
C PRO A 91 -5.63 -11.45 -4.67
N ALA A 92 -5.50 -12.62 -4.07
CA ALA A 92 -6.56 -13.57 -3.78
C ALA A 92 -6.87 -13.58 -2.28
N VAL A 93 -8.14 -13.36 -1.95
CA VAL A 93 -8.62 -13.39 -0.55
C VAL A 93 -9.57 -14.55 -0.37
N ALA A 94 -9.28 -15.37 0.64
CA ALA A 94 -10.22 -16.34 1.16
C ALA A 94 -11.29 -15.58 1.99
N GLU A 95 -12.45 -15.35 1.39
CA GLU A 95 -13.75 -15.25 2.11
C GLU A 95 -14.00 -14.16 3.18
N GLU A 96 -13.53 -12.91 3.04
CA GLU A 96 -13.82 -11.86 4.04
C GLU A 96 -14.21 -10.48 3.48
N ARG A 97 -15.10 -9.74 4.18
CA ARG A 97 -15.67 -8.45 3.73
C ARG A 97 -15.02 -7.24 4.42
N GLY A 98 -14.93 -6.12 3.71
CA GLY A 98 -14.69 -4.79 4.32
C GLY A 98 -13.25 -4.56 4.78
N VAL A 99 -12.31 -5.26 4.16
CA VAL A 99 -10.93 -5.35 4.61
C VAL A 99 -10.05 -4.36 3.84
N VAL A 100 -9.25 -3.59 4.56
CA VAL A 100 -8.15 -2.82 3.97
C VAL A 100 -6.96 -3.75 3.79
N VAL A 101 -6.43 -3.81 2.57
CA VAL A 101 -5.22 -4.58 2.28
C VAL A 101 -4.01 -3.67 2.46
N ARG A 102 -3.03 -4.10 3.26
CA ARG A 102 -1.81 -3.32 3.53
C ARG A 102 -0.55 -4.14 3.34
N PRO A 103 0.51 -3.55 2.77
CA PRO A 103 1.83 -4.15 2.84
C PRO A 103 2.33 -4.19 4.29
N THR A 104 2.90 -5.33 4.70
CA THR A 104 3.39 -5.56 6.06
C THR A 104 4.74 -6.27 6.07
N GLY A 105 5.37 -6.32 7.24
CA GLY A 105 6.68 -6.93 7.45
C GLY A 105 7.85 -6.05 7.00
N THR A 106 9.07 -6.59 7.13
CA THR A 106 10.27 -5.94 6.58
C THR A 106 10.33 -6.22 5.08
N PRO A 107 10.35 -5.20 4.20
CA PRO A 107 10.36 -5.43 2.77
C PRO A 107 11.60 -6.20 2.31
N THR A 108 11.40 -7.26 1.54
CA THR A 108 12.49 -7.97 0.86
C THR A 108 13.01 -7.09 -0.26
N LYS A 109 14.32 -6.95 -0.36
CA LYS A 109 14.98 -6.13 -1.39
C LYS A 109 15.56 -7.03 -2.48
N SER A 110 15.47 -6.60 -3.73
CA SER A 110 16.29 -7.19 -4.78
C SER A 110 17.76 -6.86 -4.57
N VAL A 111 18.63 -7.57 -5.28
CA VAL A 111 19.97 -7.03 -5.58
C VAL A 111 19.84 -5.71 -6.36
N TRP A 112 20.91 -4.93 -6.41
CA TRP A 112 20.98 -3.81 -7.35
C TRP A 112 21.01 -4.37 -8.78
N ILE A 113 20.13 -3.87 -9.63
CA ILE A 113 19.95 -4.31 -11.02
C ILE A 113 20.38 -3.18 -11.93
N ASP A 114 21.48 -3.34 -12.65
CA ASP A 114 21.81 -2.45 -13.76
C ASP A 114 20.89 -2.80 -14.94
N GLU A 115 19.96 -1.91 -15.26
CA GLU A 115 18.99 -2.12 -16.34
C GLU A 115 19.62 -2.06 -17.75
N GLY A 116 20.91 -1.69 -17.84
CA GLY A 116 21.72 -1.69 -19.05
C GLY A 116 22.77 -2.80 -19.11
N ASP A 117 22.81 -3.72 -18.13
CA ASP A 117 23.70 -4.87 -18.17
C ASP A 117 23.37 -5.77 -19.39
N PRO A 118 24.38 -6.25 -20.15
CA PRO A 118 24.18 -7.22 -21.21
C PRO A 118 23.73 -8.61 -20.73
N GLU A 119 23.70 -8.88 -19.42
CA GLU A 119 23.19 -10.13 -18.87
C GLU A 119 21.68 -10.03 -18.51
N PRO A 120 20.90 -11.11 -18.72
CA PRO A 120 19.50 -11.11 -18.32
C PRO A 120 19.36 -11.06 -16.81
N VAL A 121 18.50 -10.17 -16.34
CA VAL A 121 18.17 -10.04 -14.91
C VAL A 121 16.70 -10.34 -14.69
N THR A 122 16.39 -11.15 -13.68
CA THR A 122 15.03 -11.45 -13.26
C THR A 122 14.92 -11.29 -11.76
N PHE A 123 13.91 -10.56 -11.31
CA PHE A 123 13.55 -10.43 -9.91
C PHE A 123 12.05 -10.66 -9.72
N ASP A 124 11.70 -11.59 -8.84
CA ASP A 124 10.33 -12.00 -8.55
C ASP A 124 10.07 -11.85 -7.04
N CYS A 125 8.97 -11.20 -6.69
CA CYS A 125 8.50 -11.02 -5.32
C CYS A 125 7.82 -12.28 -4.76
N GLY A 126 7.60 -13.33 -5.56
CA GLY A 126 6.87 -14.52 -5.16
C GLY A 126 5.41 -14.19 -4.85
N ASP A 127 5.02 -14.42 -3.59
CA ASP A 127 3.68 -14.10 -3.06
C ASP A 127 3.58 -12.68 -2.48
N ALA A 128 4.59 -11.84 -2.66
CA ALA A 128 4.60 -10.45 -2.22
C ALA A 128 4.32 -9.47 -3.38
N ALA A 129 3.89 -8.26 -3.03
CA ALA A 129 3.70 -7.17 -3.99
C ALA A 129 4.90 -6.23 -3.99
N MET A 130 5.28 -5.70 -5.15
CA MET A 130 6.27 -4.64 -5.25
C MET A 130 5.69 -3.34 -4.70
N ILE A 131 6.36 -2.72 -3.74
CA ILE A 131 5.86 -1.51 -3.04
C ILE A 131 6.78 -0.30 -3.18
N ALA A 132 8.04 -0.52 -3.55
CA ALA A 132 9.00 0.56 -3.67
C ALA A 132 10.10 0.22 -4.67
N THR A 133 10.76 1.28 -5.12
CA THR A 133 11.99 1.22 -5.90
C THR A 133 12.96 2.29 -5.44
N THR A 134 14.24 1.98 -5.49
CA THR A 134 15.33 2.92 -5.30
C THR A 134 16.19 2.85 -6.55
N HIS A 135 16.51 3.98 -7.14
CA HIS A 135 17.40 4.07 -8.28
C HIS A 135 18.64 4.88 -7.89
N LEU A 136 19.80 4.45 -8.37
CA LEU A 136 21.08 5.15 -8.25
C LEU A 136 21.69 5.27 -9.64
N GLY A 137 22.33 6.38 -9.94
CA GLY A 137 23.00 6.56 -11.22
C GLY A 137 22.09 7.12 -12.31
N THR A 138 22.69 7.39 -13.46
CA THR A 138 21.98 8.09 -14.52
C THR A 138 21.01 7.15 -15.21
N TYR A 139 20.06 7.72 -15.96
CA TYR A 139 19.17 6.96 -16.82
C TYR A 139 19.89 5.95 -17.76
N THR A 140 21.15 6.20 -18.12
CA THR A 140 21.93 5.31 -19.01
C THR A 140 22.94 4.41 -18.30
N LYS A 141 23.20 4.64 -17.01
CA LYS A 141 24.20 3.95 -16.20
C LYS A 141 23.73 3.98 -14.75
N GLY A 142 22.60 3.32 -14.50
CA GLY A 142 21.92 3.38 -13.22
C GLY A 142 21.45 2.00 -12.79
N GLU A 143 21.55 1.78 -11.49
CA GLU A 143 21.14 0.56 -10.83
C GLU A 143 19.82 0.81 -10.09
N THR A 144 18.89 -0.13 -10.23
CA THR A 144 17.59 -0.10 -9.57
C THR A 144 17.50 -1.24 -8.56
N GLN A 145 17.07 -0.94 -7.34
CA GLN A 145 16.70 -1.91 -6.33
C GLN A 145 15.19 -1.84 -6.09
N TYR A 146 14.53 -2.98 -6.16
CA TYR A 146 13.09 -3.12 -5.91
C TYR A 146 12.84 -3.65 -4.51
N ARG A 147 11.69 -3.29 -3.93
CA ARG A 147 11.28 -3.79 -2.60
C ARG A 147 9.89 -4.40 -2.67
N CYS A 148 9.76 -5.60 -2.11
CA CYS A 148 8.52 -6.35 -2.04
C CYS A 148 8.04 -6.48 -0.60
N ALA A 149 6.73 -6.48 -0.38
CA ALA A 149 6.13 -6.74 0.92
C ALA A 149 4.89 -7.61 0.79
N THR A 150 4.66 -8.46 1.79
CA THR A 150 3.48 -9.31 1.87
C THR A 150 2.26 -8.43 2.14
N LEU A 151 1.17 -8.70 1.42
CA LEU A 151 -0.09 -8.04 1.64
C LEU A 151 -0.84 -8.75 2.78
N GLN A 152 -1.37 -7.98 3.72
CA GLN A 152 -2.25 -8.48 4.78
C GLN A 152 -3.62 -7.84 4.66
N ALA A 153 -4.62 -8.67 4.87
CA ALA A 153 -6.01 -8.29 5.01
C ALA A 153 -6.28 -8.03 6.50
N GLU A 154 -6.58 -6.79 6.87
CA GLU A 154 -7.11 -6.45 8.20
C GLU A 154 -8.66 -6.54 8.19
N SER A 155 -9.22 -7.54 8.86
CA SER A 155 -10.67 -7.79 8.85
C SER A 155 -11.36 -7.56 10.19
N ALA A 156 -12.63 -7.14 10.09
CA ALA A 156 -13.54 -6.98 11.22
C ALA A 156 -14.71 -7.99 11.21
N VAL A 157 -14.96 -8.75 10.14
CA VAL A 157 -16.15 -9.63 10.07
C VAL A 157 -15.97 -10.84 9.13
N LEU A 158 -16.18 -12.05 9.68
CA LEU A 158 -16.20 -13.33 8.96
C LEU A 158 -17.57 -13.60 8.29
N GLY A 159 -17.58 -14.19 7.07
CA GLY A 159 -18.73 -15.01 6.67
C GLY A 159 -19.26 -15.02 5.22
N THR A 160 -18.54 -14.59 4.17
CA THR A 160 -18.97 -14.82 2.77
C THR A 160 -17.84 -14.70 1.76
N ALA A 161 -17.99 -15.34 0.59
CA ALA A 161 -17.11 -15.15 -0.56
C ALA A 161 -16.90 -13.65 -0.89
N ALA A 162 -15.64 -13.26 -0.98
CA ALA A 162 -15.23 -11.89 -1.22
C ALA A 162 -14.23 -11.81 -2.37
N HIS A 163 -13.99 -10.60 -2.86
CA HIS A 163 -13.03 -10.33 -3.92
C HIS A 163 -12.33 -9.00 -3.65
N ILE A 164 -11.07 -8.90 -4.05
CA ILE A 164 -10.36 -7.63 -4.02
C ILE A 164 -10.81 -6.78 -5.20
N VAL A 165 -11.07 -5.50 -4.92
CA VAL A 165 -11.36 -4.49 -5.91
C VAL A 165 -10.32 -3.37 -5.76
N VAL A 166 -9.73 -2.93 -6.88
CA VAL A 166 -8.93 -1.70 -6.89
C VAL A 166 -9.84 -0.51 -6.63
N THR A 167 -9.57 0.24 -5.58
CA THR A 167 -10.41 1.36 -5.14
C THR A 167 -9.87 2.71 -5.55
N SER A 168 -8.57 2.80 -5.78
CA SER A 168 -7.94 3.93 -6.43
C SER A 168 -6.74 3.47 -7.25
N SER A 169 -6.44 4.25 -8.28
CA SER A 169 -5.25 4.13 -9.11
C SER A 169 -4.74 5.54 -9.32
N GLU A 170 -3.63 5.88 -8.67
CA GLU A 170 -3.04 7.21 -8.79
C GLU A 170 -1.61 7.09 -9.29
N TRP A 171 -1.32 7.85 -10.34
CA TRP A 171 0.06 8.09 -10.75
C TRP A 171 0.70 9.07 -9.79
N SER A 172 1.94 8.80 -9.40
CA SER A 172 2.78 9.81 -8.77
C SER A 172 2.97 11.01 -9.70
N ASP A 173 3.38 12.12 -9.12
CA ASP A 173 4.04 13.17 -9.89
C ASP A 173 5.26 12.62 -10.64
N TRP A 174 5.66 13.32 -11.69
CA TRP A 174 6.90 13.00 -12.40
C TRP A 174 8.10 13.27 -11.51
N ILE A 175 8.95 12.26 -11.36
CA ILE A 175 10.19 12.28 -10.60
C ILE A 175 11.34 12.35 -11.60
N ASP A 176 12.27 13.28 -11.41
CA ASP A 176 13.47 13.37 -12.23
C ASP A 176 14.44 12.25 -11.83
N ALA A 177 14.59 11.19 -12.65
CA ALA A 177 15.55 10.12 -12.35
C ALA A 177 17.01 10.56 -12.54
N ALA A 178 17.23 11.69 -13.19
CA ALA A 178 18.52 12.35 -13.28
C ALA A 178 18.30 13.84 -13.05
N HIS A 179 18.85 14.37 -11.97
CA HIS A 179 18.69 15.77 -11.64
C HIS A 179 20.06 16.45 -11.55
N TRP A 180 20.12 17.68 -12.07
CA TRP A 180 21.33 18.50 -12.06
C TRP A 180 21.15 19.61 -11.01
N ASN A 181 21.79 19.48 -9.85
CA ASN A 181 21.85 20.55 -8.86
C ASN A 181 23.27 21.08 -8.72
N ASP A 182 23.42 22.41 -8.78
CA ASP A 182 24.66 23.12 -8.45
C ASP A 182 25.90 22.63 -9.22
N GLY A 183 25.73 22.20 -10.47
CA GLY A 183 26.84 21.68 -11.29
C GLY A 183 27.19 20.21 -11.04
N THR A 184 26.47 19.54 -10.13
CA THR A 184 26.59 18.12 -9.83
C THR A 184 25.35 17.35 -10.25
N LEU A 185 25.56 16.28 -11.00
CA LEU A 185 24.50 15.33 -11.33
C LEU A 185 24.19 14.48 -10.10
N GLN A 186 23.07 14.76 -9.45
CA GLN A 186 22.52 13.92 -8.38
C GLN A 186 21.52 12.94 -9.00
N THR A 187 21.80 11.66 -8.85
CA THR A 187 21.26 10.58 -9.67
C THR A 187 20.50 9.54 -8.86
N SER A 188 19.96 9.92 -7.70
CA SER A 188 19.27 8.95 -6.85
C SER A 188 17.86 9.42 -6.52
N PHE A 189 16.90 8.51 -6.66
CA PHE A 189 15.57 8.70 -6.10
C PHE A 189 15.14 7.43 -5.38
N GLU A 190 14.28 7.62 -4.38
CA GLU A 190 13.51 6.55 -3.78
C GLU A 190 12.04 6.89 -3.97
N TYR A 191 11.27 5.91 -4.43
CA TYR A 191 9.82 6.02 -4.50
C TYR A 191 9.20 4.85 -3.76
N VAL A 192 8.28 5.16 -2.85
CA VAL A 192 7.48 4.20 -2.08
C VAL A 192 6.03 4.51 -2.36
N CYS A 193 5.26 3.50 -2.72
CA CYS A 193 3.81 3.66 -2.85
C CYS A 193 3.20 4.14 -1.52
N PRO A 194 2.17 5.01 -1.55
CA PRO A 194 1.47 5.45 -0.35
C PRO A 194 1.04 4.28 0.56
N ALA A 195 0.87 4.55 1.86
CA ALA A 195 0.46 3.52 2.81
C ALA A 195 -0.85 2.84 2.37
N GLY A 196 -0.89 1.51 2.41
CA GLY A 196 -2.04 0.71 1.95
C GLY A 196 -2.14 0.56 0.43
N SER A 197 -1.09 0.93 -0.31
CA SER A 197 -1.01 0.74 -1.77
C SER A 197 0.26 -0.01 -2.17
N ALA A 198 0.27 -0.52 -3.39
CA ALA A 198 1.41 -1.19 -3.99
C ALA A 198 1.45 -0.93 -5.51
N MET A 199 2.61 -1.17 -6.11
CA MET A 199 2.94 -0.75 -7.47
C MET A 199 2.17 -1.57 -8.50
N ALA A 200 1.45 -0.89 -9.38
CA ALA A 200 0.74 -1.47 -10.52
C ALA A 200 1.33 -1.04 -11.87
N GLY A 201 2.27 -0.10 -11.87
CA GLY A 201 2.96 0.34 -13.08
C GLY A 201 4.07 1.35 -12.85
N ARG A 202 4.84 1.58 -13.91
CA ARG A 202 5.94 2.54 -14.03
C ARG A 202 5.91 3.13 -15.43
N GLU A 203 6.18 4.41 -15.56
CA GLU A 203 6.17 5.13 -16.83
C GLU A 203 7.34 6.10 -16.91
N HIS A 204 7.94 6.22 -18.09
CA HIS A 204 8.99 7.19 -18.38
C HIS A 204 8.49 8.27 -19.34
N ALA A 205 8.87 9.53 -19.11
CA ALA A 205 8.50 10.63 -20.00
C ALA A 205 9.25 10.57 -21.33
N HIS A 206 8.56 10.88 -22.44
CA HIS A 206 9.11 10.80 -23.80
C HIS A 206 10.01 11.99 -24.16
N THR A 207 10.05 13.04 -23.35
CA THR A 207 10.58 14.36 -23.72
C THR A 207 12.02 14.64 -23.28
N GLY A 208 12.81 13.58 -23.07
CA GLY A 208 14.23 13.70 -22.76
C GLY A 208 14.49 14.02 -21.28
N TYR A 209 15.53 13.39 -20.74
CA TYR A 209 16.03 13.49 -19.36
C TYR A 209 15.28 12.71 -18.27
N GLY A 210 14.84 11.48 -18.58
CA GLY A 210 14.73 10.44 -17.55
C GLY A 210 13.69 10.70 -16.46
N LYS A 211 12.60 11.42 -16.73
CA LYS A 211 11.51 11.48 -15.75
C LYS A 211 10.82 10.13 -15.66
N VAL A 212 10.46 9.73 -14.46
CA VAL A 212 9.73 8.50 -14.16
C VAL A 212 8.55 8.82 -13.27
N ARG A 213 7.44 8.12 -13.43
CA ARG A 213 6.33 8.11 -12.48
C ARG A 213 5.85 6.70 -12.23
N PHE A 214 5.15 6.51 -11.12
CA PHE A 214 4.73 5.19 -10.66
C PHE A 214 3.23 5.18 -10.42
N LEU A 215 2.57 4.11 -10.87
CA LEU A 215 1.15 3.88 -10.62
C LEU A 215 1.05 3.03 -9.36
N CYS A 216 0.37 3.53 -8.33
CA CYS A 216 0.04 2.77 -7.14
C CYS A 216 -1.47 2.53 -7.09
N ASN A 217 -1.85 1.31 -6.73
CA ASN A 217 -3.24 0.93 -6.54
C ASN A 217 -3.52 0.74 -5.04
N THR A 218 -4.70 1.14 -4.57
CA THR A 218 -5.23 0.69 -3.27
C THR A 218 -6.29 -0.38 -3.47
N TRP A 219 -6.50 -1.22 -2.46
CA TRP A 219 -7.48 -2.31 -2.53
C TRP A 219 -8.41 -2.32 -1.33
N GLU A 220 -9.64 -2.73 -1.61
CA GLU A 220 -10.61 -3.15 -0.62
C GLU A 220 -11.11 -4.54 -0.95
N VAL A 221 -11.39 -5.32 0.08
CA VAL A 221 -12.09 -6.59 -0.11
C VAL A 221 -13.60 -6.35 -0.05
N ARG A 222 -14.29 -6.63 -1.16
CA ARG A 222 -15.74 -6.48 -1.30
C ARG A 222 -16.45 -7.82 -1.36
N ALA A 223 -17.67 -7.86 -0.84
CA ALA A 223 -18.54 -9.01 -0.97
C ALA A 223 -18.85 -9.29 -2.45
N ARG A 224 -18.85 -10.56 -2.88
CA ARG A 224 -19.50 -10.91 -4.14
C ARG A 224 -21.01 -10.78 -3.93
N SER A 225 -21.66 -9.89 -4.68
CA SER A 225 -23.12 -9.70 -4.70
C SER A 225 -23.81 -10.75 -5.56
#